data_AF-A0A3Q8UQG7-F1
#
_entry.id   AF-A0A3Q8UQG7-F1
#
_cell.length_a   1.000
_cell.length_b   1.000
_cell.length_c   1.000
_cell.angle_alpha   90.00
_cell.angle_beta   90.00
_cell.angle_gamma   90.00
#
_symmetry.space_group_name_H-M   'P 1'
#
loop_
_entity.id
_entity.type
_entity.pdbx_description
1 polymer ?
#
loop_
_entity_poly.entity_id
_entity_poly.type
_entity_poly.pdbx_seq_one_letter_code
_entity_poly.pdbx_strand_id
1 'polypeptide(L)'
;MTTPTETALARRWRLEINMGTAEAPSWALCPGVTEFQWTAEPNIEDSTSYDTDGWTENTKTAQAWEVSTTFNRKHTPDDTAYSPVHEKIRTAFFAYGDDSKVHLRFMDRNGLPEAYEGKALVNWAPSGGEYTALDQVEATFTGTGPLTPITNPIAP
;
A
#
# COMPACT_ATOMS: atom_id res chain seq x y z
N MET A 1 7.65 16.61 26.67
CA MET A 1 7.20 15.37 26.01
C MET A 1 5.91 14.95 26.70
N THR A 2 4.77 15.05 26.03
CA THR A 2 3.50 14.55 26.58
C THR A 2 3.48 13.04 26.45
N THR A 3 3.11 12.32 27.52
CA THR A 3 3.00 10.86 27.48
C THR A 3 1.80 10.48 26.58
N PRO A 4 1.99 9.63 25.56
CA PRO A 4 0.87 9.15 24.75
C PRO A 4 -0.02 8.24 25.60
N THR A 5 -1.32 8.54 25.67
CA THR A 5 -2.30 7.78 26.46
C THR A 5 -3.28 6.97 25.63
N GLU A 6 -3.45 7.32 24.35
CA GLU A 6 -4.47 6.74 23.47
C GLU A 6 -3.84 5.91 22.35
N THR A 7 -4.52 4.82 21.97
CA THR A 7 -4.12 3.96 20.85
C THR A 7 -4.61 4.55 19.52
N ALA A 8 -3.72 4.62 18.52
CA ALA A 8 -4.09 5.07 17.18
C ALA A 8 -5.00 4.07 16.47
N LEU A 9 -6.02 4.55 15.75
CA LEU A 9 -6.99 3.71 15.06
C LEU A 9 -6.45 3.20 13.71
N ALA A 10 -6.70 1.94 13.35
CA ALA A 10 -6.30 1.39 12.04
C ALA A 10 -6.90 2.17 10.85
N ARG A 11 -8.12 2.73 11.00
CA ARG A 11 -8.78 3.57 9.97
C ARG A 11 -8.09 4.90 9.67
N ARG A 12 -6.95 5.18 10.31
CA ARG A 12 -6.12 6.37 10.05
C ARG A 12 -5.39 6.29 8.73
N TRP A 13 -5.16 5.09 8.20
CA TRP A 13 -4.45 4.94 6.94
C TRP A 13 -5.26 5.50 5.77
N ARG A 14 -4.59 6.31 4.96
CA ARG A 14 -5.09 6.87 3.70
C ARG A 14 -4.24 6.32 2.57
N LEU A 15 -4.83 5.53 1.69
CA LEU A 15 -4.21 5.05 0.46
C LEU A 15 -4.57 5.98 -0.70
N GLU A 16 -3.57 6.41 -1.46
CA GLU A 16 -3.74 7.18 -2.68
C GLU A 16 -2.98 6.56 -3.84
N ILE A 17 -3.60 6.62 -5.01
CA ILE A 17 -3.04 6.15 -6.26
C ILE A 17 -2.74 7.35 -7.15
N ASN A 18 -1.57 7.37 -7.74
CA ASN A 18 -1.22 8.36 -8.75
C ASN A 18 -2.00 8.08 -10.03
N MET A 19 -2.89 8.99 -10.41
CA MET A 19 -3.68 8.96 -11.65
C MET A 19 -2.98 9.64 -12.84
N GLY A 20 -1.92 10.41 -12.58
CA GLY A 20 -1.09 11.08 -13.58
C GLY A 20 0.11 10.24 -14.01
N THR A 21 1.22 10.92 -14.32
CA THR A 21 2.50 10.28 -14.68
C THR A 21 3.46 10.26 -13.49
N ALA A 22 4.61 9.60 -13.65
CA ALA A 22 5.66 9.63 -12.62
C ALA A 22 6.26 11.03 -12.42
N GLU A 23 6.33 11.84 -13.49
CA GLU A 23 6.90 13.20 -13.47
C GLU A 23 5.90 14.25 -12.99
N ALA A 24 4.61 14.05 -13.28
CA ALA A 24 3.51 14.91 -12.87
C ALA A 24 2.45 14.07 -12.14
N PRO A 25 2.71 13.71 -10.86
CA PRO A 25 1.80 12.87 -10.12
C PRO A 25 0.49 13.59 -9.79
N SER A 26 -0.63 12.91 -10.03
CA SER A 26 -1.97 13.37 -9.67
C SER A 26 -2.58 12.39 -8.68
N TRP A 27 -2.40 12.64 -7.40
CA TRP A 27 -2.81 11.74 -6.33
C TRP A 27 -4.33 11.75 -6.10
N ALA A 28 -4.94 10.57 -6.20
CA ALA A 28 -6.36 10.37 -5.93
C ALA A 28 -6.55 9.36 -4.80
N LEU A 29 -7.46 9.67 -3.87
CA LEU A 29 -7.83 8.79 -2.78
C LEU A 29 -8.45 7.48 -3.30
N CYS A 30 -8.01 6.33 -2.77
CA CYS A 30 -8.72 5.07 -2.96
C CYS A 30 -9.96 5.03 -2.05
N PRO A 31 -11.19 5.06 -2.59
CA PRO A 31 -12.39 5.12 -1.76
C PRO A 31 -12.78 3.71 -1.26
N GLY A 32 -13.52 3.67 -0.16
CA GLY A 32 -14.20 2.46 0.30
C GLY A 32 -13.31 1.41 0.98
N VAL A 33 -12.07 1.76 1.35
CA VAL A 33 -11.15 0.89 2.10
C VAL A 33 -11.79 0.45 3.42
N THR A 34 -11.86 -0.86 3.61
CA THR A 34 -12.34 -1.53 4.83
C THR A 34 -11.21 -2.15 5.63
N GLU A 35 -10.13 -2.53 4.96
CA GLU A 35 -8.93 -3.09 5.58
C GLU A 35 -7.67 -2.56 4.89
N PHE A 36 -6.65 -2.27 5.68
CA PHE A 36 -5.36 -1.79 5.21
C PHE A 36 -4.25 -2.32 6.10
N GLN A 37 -3.30 -3.01 5.48
CA GLN A 37 -2.10 -3.55 6.11
C GLN A 37 -0.91 -3.32 5.19
N TRP A 38 0.27 -3.13 5.76
CA TRP A 38 1.51 -3.07 4.98
C TRP A 38 2.64 -3.73 5.75
N THR A 39 3.60 -4.27 5.00
CA THR A 39 4.81 -4.90 5.54
C THR A 39 6.02 -4.40 4.76
N ALA A 40 7.18 -4.39 5.42
CA ALA A 40 8.46 -4.10 4.77
C ALA A 40 9.54 -5.03 5.34
N GLU A 41 9.40 -6.32 5.03
CA GLU A 41 10.19 -7.38 5.62
C GLU A 41 11.65 -7.36 5.10
N PRO A 42 12.64 -7.34 6.01
CA PRO A 42 14.04 -7.49 5.63
C PRO A 42 14.35 -8.96 5.30
N ASN A 43 15.18 -9.19 4.29
CA ASN A 43 15.88 -10.46 4.15
C ASN A 43 17.16 -10.39 4.98
N ILE A 44 17.32 -11.34 5.90
CA ILE A 44 18.44 -11.40 6.84
C ILE A 44 19.15 -12.73 6.63
N GLU A 45 20.44 -12.65 6.33
CA GLU A 45 21.30 -13.81 6.13
C GLU A 45 22.30 -13.93 7.28
N ASP A 46 22.63 -15.18 7.62
CA ASP A 46 23.72 -15.46 8.55
C ASP A 46 25.06 -15.05 7.93
N SER A 47 25.83 -14.29 8.69
CA SER A 47 27.16 -13.79 8.34
C SER A 47 28.21 -14.17 9.39
N THR A 48 27.91 -15.14 10.24
CA THR A 48 28.77 -15.60 11.33
C THR A 48 30.13 -16.06 10.81
N SER A 49 31.19 -15.57 11.43
CA SER A 49 32.58 -15.98 11.18
C SER A 49 33.17 -16.72 12.38
N TYR A 50 34.38 -17.27 12.24
CA TYR A 50 35.07 -17.94 13.35
C TYR A 50 35.47 -16.98 14.49
N ASP A 51 35.49 -15.67 14.22
CA ASP A 51 35.94 -14.64 15.16
C ASP A 51 34.80 -14.08 16.05
N THR A 52 33.59 -14.65 15.97
CA THR A 52 32.40 -14.12 16.66
C THR A 52 32.19 -14.64 18.09
N ASP A 53 33.20 -15.31 18.66
CA ASP A 53 33.17 -15.88 20.02
C ASP A 53 31.90 -16.72 20.33
N GLY A 54 31.37 -17.39 19.31
CA GLY A 54 30.18 -18.24 19.41
C GLY A 54 28.83 -17.52 19.31
N TRP A 55 28.82 -16.21 19.02
CA TRP A 55 27.60 -15.44 18.75
C TRP A 55 27.27 -15.43 17.25
N THR A 56 25.98 -15.52 16.93
CA THR A 56 25.52 -15.42 15.54
C THR A 56 25.53 -13.96 15.08
N GLU A 57 26.17 -13.68 13.95
CA GLU A 57 26.13 -12.39 13.28
C GLU A 57 25.16 -12.45 12.10
N ASN A 58 24.31 -11.44 11.96
CA ASN A 58 23.28 -11.41 10.94
C ASN A 58 23.41 -10.14 10.09
N THR A 59 23.33 -10.29 8.77
CA THR A 59 23.40 -9.18 7.82
C THR A 59 22.12 -9.07 7.02
N LYS A 60 21.52 -7.87 6.99
CA LYS A 60 20.38 -7.58 6.11
C LYS A 60 20.86 -7.45 4.68
N THR A 61 20.39 -8.33 3.80
CA THR A 61 20.83 -8.40 2.40
C THR A 61 19.84 -7.80 1.41
N ALA A 62 18.56 -7.81 1.75
CA ALA A 62 17.50 -7.21 0.93
C ALA A 62 16.34 -6.72 1.81
N GLN A 63 15.37 -6.06 1.18
CA GLN A 63 14.10 -5.72 1.82
C GLN A 63 13.01 -5.72 0.75
N ALA A 64 11.94 -6.46 1.02
CA ALA A 64 10.71 -6.42 0.24
C ALA A 64 9.67 -5.59 0.99
N TRP A 65 8.65 -5.12 0.28
CA TRP A 65 7.49 -4.48 0.90
C TRP A 65 6.23 -4.84 0.15
N GLU A 66 5.13 -4.85 0.89
CA GLU A 66 3.81 -5.17 0.38
C GLU A 66 2.77 -4.29 1.06
N VAL A 67 1.72 -3.94 0.31
CA VAL A 67 0.51 -3.33 0.86
C VAL A 67 -0.67 -4.24 0.51
N SER A 68 -1.39 -4.70 1.52
CA SER A 68 -2.65 -5.45 1.34
C SER A 68 -3.82 -4.57 1.75
N THR A 69 -4.81 -4.46 0.87
CA THR A 69 -6.02 -3.66 1.15
C THR A 69 -7.27 -4.33 0.61
N THR A 70 -8.33 -4.25 1.40
CA THR A 70 -9.68 -4.61 0.98
C THR A 70 -10.51 -3.34 0.86
N PHE A 71 -11.24 -3.18 -0.23
CA PHE A 71 -12.16 -2.06 -0.42
C PHE A 71 -13.46 -2.48 -1.09
N ASN A 72 -14.54 -1.80 -0.71
CA ASN A 72 -15.82 -1.92 -1.39
C ASN A 72 -15.76 -1.23 -2.74
N ARG A 73 -16.17 -1.91 -3.81
CA ARG A 73 -16.33 -1.35 -5.15
C ARG A 73 -17.35 -0.21 -5.10
N LYS A 74 -16.89 1.01 -5.41
CA LYS A 74 -17.75 2.20 -5.46
C LYS A 74 -18.11 2.50 -6.90
N HIS A 75 -19.40 2.72 -7.15
CA HIS A 75 -19.94 3.22 -8.42
C HIS A 75 -20.77 4.47 -8.15
N THR A 76 -20.98 5.28 -9.18
CA THR A 76 -21.87 6.44 -9.13
C THR A 76 -23.27 5.99 -9.53
N PRO A 77 -24.35 6.32 -8.78
CA PRO A 77 -25.70 5.83 -9.06
C PRO A 77 -26.22 6.14 -10.48
N ASP A 78 -25.78 7.25 -11.08
CA ASP A 78 -26.21 7.72 -12.40
C ASP A 78 -25.18 7.46 -13.51
N ASP A 79 -24.12 6.72 -13.21
CA ASP A 79 -23.07 6.36 -14.17
C ASP A 79 -22.91 4.85 -14.22
N THR A 80 -22.56 4.34 -15.40
CA THR A 80 -22.12 2.95 -15.56
C THR A 80 -20.65 2.75 -15.20
N ALA A 81 -20.01 3.75 -14.59
CA ALA A 81 -18.61 3.74 -14.22
C ALA A 81 -18.39 3.41 -12.74
N TYR A 82 -17.41 2.53 -12.51
CA TYR A 82 -16.76 2.37 -11.21
C TYR A 82 -15.79 3.52 -10.94
N SER A 83 -15.36 3.65 -9.68
CA SER A 83 -14.32 4.60 -9.30
C SER A 83 -13.11 4.51 -10.25
N PRO A 84 -12.64 5.64 -10.83
CA PRO A 84 -11.47 5.64 -11.71
C PRO A 84 -10.22 5.05 -11.06
N VAL A 85 -10.08 5.21 -9.73
CA VAL A 85 -8.97 4.65 -8.97
C VAL A 85 -9.06 3.13 -8.92
N HIS A 86 -10.24 2.58 -8.64
CA HIS A 86 -10.46 1.12 -8.64
C HIS A 86 -10.20 0.51 -10.03
N GLU A 87 -10.63 1.20 -11.09
CA GLU A 87 -10.37 0.74 -12.46
C GLU A 87 -8.90 0.84 -12.85
N LYS A 88 -8.16 1.86 -12.40
CA LYS A 88 -6.70 1.92 -12.63
C LYS A 88 -5.98 0.73 -12.00
N ILE A 89 -6.36 0.35 -10.78
CA ILE A 89 -5.81 -0.83 -10.11
C ILE A 89 -6.19 -2.11 -10.88
N ARG A 90 -7.47 -2.28 -11.25
CA ARG A 90 -7.93 -3.46 -11.99
C ARG A 90 -7.25 -3.60 -13.36
N THR A 91 -7.12 -2.51 -14.10
CA THR A 91 -6.49 -2.54 -15.44
C THR A 91 -4.99 -2.84 -15.34
N ALA A 92 -4.29 -2.30 -14.34
CA ALA A 92 -2.89 -2.63 -14.10
C ALA A 92 -2.67 -4.13 -13.82
N PHE A 93 -3.60 -4.78 -13.11
CA PHE A 93 -3.52 -6.24 -12.88
C PHE A 93 -3.51 -7.07 -14.18
N PHE A 94 -4.27 -6.66 -15.20
CA PHE A 94 -4.30 -7.35 -16.50
C PHE A 94 -3.19 -6.91 -17.45
N ALA A 95 -2.47 -5.85 -17.12
CA ALA A 95 -1.41 -5.31 -17.96
C ALA A 95 -0.08 -6.05 -17.75
N TYR A 96 0.92 -5.71 -18.55
CA TYR A 96 2.27 -6.24 -18.47
C TYR A 96 3.30 -5.11 -18.50
N GLY A 97 4.54 -5.40 -18.12
CA GLY A 97 5.65 -4.45 -18.20
C GLY A 97 5.51 -3.31 -17.18
N ASP A 98 5.67 -2.07 -17.63
CA ASP A 98 5.54 -0.90 -16.75
C ASP A 98 4.07 -0.54 -16.47
N ASP A 99 3.15 -0.91 -17.35
CA ASP A 99 1.71 -0.64 -17.18
C ASP A 99 1.06 -1.51 -16.09
N SER A 100 1.71 -2.62 -15.70
CA SER A 100 1.27 -3.43 -14.56
C SER A 100 1.66 -2.86 -13.20
N LYS A 101 2.45 -1.79 -13.19
CA LYS A 101 2.92 -1.13 -11.97
C LYS A 101 2.04 0.07 -11.66
N VAL A 102 1.60 0.16 -10.42
CA VAL A 102 0.88 1.32 -9.90
C VAL A 102 1.79 2.11 -8.98
N HIS A 103 1.83 3.43 -9.18
CA HIS A 103 2.49 4.34 -8.27
C HIS A 103 1.50 4.73 -7.16
N LEU A 104 1.80 4.33 -5.93
CA LEU A 104 0.94 4.53 -4.76
C LEU A 104 1.69 5.25 -3.65
N ARG A 105 0.93 5.94 -2.80
CA ARG A 105 1.40 6.46 -1.53
C ARG A 105 0.37 6.19 -0.45
N PHE A 106 0.84 5.99 0.77
CA PHE A 106 -0.04 5.81 1.93
C PHE A 106 0.50 6.56 3.13
N MET A 107 -0.41 7.14 3.89
CA MET A 107 -0.06 8.07 4.96
C MET A 107 -1.11 8.08 6.07
N ASP A 108 -0.75 8.65 7.21
CA ASP A 108 -1.72 8.96 8.26
C ASP A 108 -2.62 10.14 7.86
N ARG A 109 -3.94 9.92 7.85
CA ARG A 109 -4.92 10.94 7.48
C ARG A 109 -5.04 12.09 8.47
N ASN A 110 -4.56 11.93 9.70
CA ASN A 110 -4.60 12.93 10.76
C ASN A 110 -3.32 13.79 10.79
N GLY A 111 -2.41 13.60 9.82
CA GLY A 111 -1.18 14.39 9.72
C GLY A 111 -0.04 13.90 10.60
N LEU A 112 -0.14 12.69 11.17
CA LEU A 112 1.00 12.05 11.85
C LEU A 112 2.13 11.74 10.85
N PRO A 113 3.39 11.65 11.29
CA PRO A 113 4.55 11.66 10.39
C PRO A 113 4.68 10.41 9.50
N GLU A 114 3.93 9.34 9.74
CA GLU A 114 3.98 8.13 8.92
C GLU A 114 3.39 8.38 7.53
N ALA A 115 4.26 8.39 6.52
CA ALA A 115 3.89 8.44 5.12
C ALA A 115 4.98 7.79 4.25
N TYR A 116 4.54 7.02 3.25
CA TYR A 116 5.43 6.28 2.36
C TYR A 116 4.91 6.34 0.92
N GLU A 117 5.82 6.21 -0.04
CA GLU A 117 5.56 6.20 -1.48
C GLU A 117 6.35 5.10 -2.17
N GLY A 118 5.76 4.47 -3.19
CA GLY A 118 6.43 3.41 -3.95
C GLY A 118 5.65 2.95 -5.17
N LYS A 119 6.32 2.19 -6.04
CA LYS A 119 5.70 1.54 -7.20
C LYS A 119 5.53 0.05 -6.93
N ALA A 120 4.34 -0.49 -7.20
CA ALA A 120 4.04 -1.89 -6.93
C ALA A 120 3.31 -2.56 -8.08
N LEU A 121 3.54 -3.87 -8.22
CA LEU A 121 2.72 -4.75 -9.03
C LEU A 121 1.41 -5.03 -8.30
N VAL A 122 0.31 -5.06 -9.06
CA VAL A 122 -1.02 -5.28 -8.52
C VAL A 122 -1.39 -6.74 -8.67
N ASN A 123 -1.88 -7.35 -7.60
CA ASN A 123 -2.75 -8.52 -7.64
C ASN A 123 -4.18 -8.08 -7.31
N TRP A 124 -5.16 -8.54 -8.08
CA TRP A 124 -6.56 -8.15 -7.93
C TRP A 124 -7.43 -9.40 -7.82
N ALA A 125 -8.19 -9.50 -6.72
CA ALA A 125 -9.16 -10.56 -6.52
C ALA A 125 -10.50 -9.98 -6.04
N PRO A 126 -11.62 -10.25 -6.74
CA PRO A 126 -12.94 -10.03 -6.17
C PRO A 126 -13.08 -10.80 -4.84
N SER A 127 -13.69 -10.16 -3.86
CA SER A 127 -13.96 -10.72 -2.53
C SER A 127 -15.42 -10.47 -2.17
N GLY A 128 -15.98 -11.31 -1.31
CA GLY A 128 -17.43 -11.43 -1.17
C GLY A 128 -18.04 -12.20 -2.35
N GLY A 129 -18.98 -13.10 -2.04
CA GLY A 129 -19.59 -13.98 -3.05
C GLY A 129 -20.98 -14.48 -2.66
N GLU A 130 -21.49 -14.05 -1.50
CA GLU A 130 -22.85 -14.29 -1.10
C GLU A 130 -23.78 -13.24 -1.73
N TYR A 131 -25.01 -13.60 -2.04
CA TYR A 131 -26.00 -12.69 -2.64
C TYR A 131 -26.34 -11.46 -1.78
N THR A 132 -26.02 -11.51 -0.48
CA THR A 132 -26.19 -10.42 0.50
C THR A 132 -24.90 -9.63 0.73
N ALA A 133 -23.76 -10.14 0.25
CA ALA A 133 -22.47 -9.51 0.46
C ALA A 133 -22.36 -8.22 -0.35
N LEU A 134 -21.59 -7.27 0.20
CA LEU A 134 -21.18 -6.10 -0.56
C LEU A 134 -20.17 -6.52 -1.64
N ASP A 135 -20.19 -5.83 -2.77
CA ASP A 135 -19.17 -5.99 -3.82
C ASP A 135 -17.82 -5.48 -3.28
N GLN A 136 -16.92 -6.41 -2.98
CA GLN A 136 -15.61 -6.15 -2.39
C GLN A 136 -14.48 -6.66 -3.29
N VAL A 137 -13.31 -6.08 -3.07
CA VAL A 137 -12.09 -6.44 -3.75
C VAL A 137 -10.97 -6.48 -2.73
N GLU A 138 -10.19 -7.54 -2.80
CA GLU A 138 -8.88 -7.63 -2.17
C GLU A 138 -7.81 -7.31 -3.21
N ALA A 139 -6.97 -6.33 -2.91
CA ALA A 139 -5.85 -5.92 -3.74
C ALA A 139 -4.55 -6.00 -2.94
N THR A 140 -3.59 -6.73 -3.51
CA THR A 140 -2.23 -6.83 -2.97
C THR A 140 -1.27 -6.07 -3.89
N PHE A 141 -0.47 -5.20 -3.30
CA PHE A 141 0.52 -4.39 -4.00
C PHE A 141 1.92 -4.85 -3.60
N THR A 142 2.57 -5.63 -4.47
CA THR A 142 3.93 -6.12 -4.23
C THR A 142 4.95 -5.10 -4.74
N GLY A 143 5.81 -4.60 -3.86
CA GLY A 143 6.77 -3.56 -4.15
C GLY A 143 7.77 -3.92 -5.26
N THR A 144 7.93 -3.01 -6.22
CA THR A 144 8.97 -3.09 -7.26
C THR A 144 9.91 -1.90 -7.15
N GLY A 145 10.92 -2.03 -6.30
CA GLY A 145 11.85 -0.96 -5.94
C GLY A 145 11.68 -0.49 -4.50
N PRO A 146 12.32 0.63 -4.12
CA PRO A 146 12.31 1.10 -2.74
C PRO A 146 10.92 1.59 -2.32
N LEU A 147 10.58 1.33 -1.06
CA LEU A 147 9.53 2.07 -0.35
C LEU A 147 10.19 3.30 0.27
N THR A 148 9.83 4.49 -0.20
CA THR A 148 10.46 5.75 0.22
C THR A 148 9.62 6.41 1.30
N PRO A 149 10.18 6.69 2.50
CA PRO A 149 9.53 7.56 3.48
C PRO A 149 9.41 8.97 2.90
N ILE A 150 8.22 9.56 3.01
CA ILE A 150 7.95 10.92 2.54
C ILE A 150 7.46 11.78 3.71
N THR A 151 7.57 13.10 3.59
CA THR A 151 6.84 13.99 4.49
C THR A 151 5.35 13.85 4.21
N ASN A 152 4.55 13.57 5.26
CA ASN A 152 3.12 13.48 5.11
C ASN A 152 2.57 14.81 4.55
N PRO A 153 1.95 14.83 3.36
CA PRO A 153 1.46 16.06 2.73
C PRO A 153 0.26 16.69 3.47
N ILE A 154 -0.29 15.99 4.47
CA ILE A 154 -1.39 16.44 5.34
C ILE A 154 -0.85 16.82 6.73
N ALA A 155 0.46 16.67 6.99
CA ALA A 155 1.04 17.16 8.23
C ALA A 155 0.92 18.69 8.30
N PRO A 156 0.59 19.24 9.49
CA PRO A 156 0.54 20.68 9.72
C PRO A 156 1.92 21.34 9.69
#